data_AF-A0A0M8Z4F9-F1
#
_entry.id   AF-A0A0M8Z4F9-F1
#
_cell.length_a   1.000
_cell.length_b   1.000
_cell.length_c   1.000
_cell.angle_alpha   90.00
_cell.angle_beta   90.00
_cell.angle_gamma   90.00
#
_symmetry.space_group_name_H-M   'P 1'
#
loop_
_entity.id
_entity.type
_entity.pdbx_description
1 polymer ?
#
loop_
_entity_poly.entity_id
_entity_poly.type
_entity_poly.pdbx_seq_one_letter_code
_entity_poly.pdbx_strand_id
1 'polypeptide(L)'
;DDLAEGGLRYGPAFQGVRAAWRRGEETFAEVVLPGSVGAEAGRFGVHPVLLDAALHVVASRGGGSGEVAVPFAWSGVELFASGASRVRVRVSPVDAGGVRV
;
A
#
# COMPACT_ATOMS: atom_id res chain seq x y z
N ASP A 1 -6.53 -0.49 13.06
CA ASP A 1 -6.27 -1.17 14.33
C ASP A 1 -5.70 -2.58 14.13
N ASP A 2 -6.26 -3.38 13.22
CA ASP A 2 -5.77 -4.75 12.91
C ASP A 2 -4.26 -4.90 12.62
N LEU A 3 -3.62 -3.99 11.88
CA LEU A 3 -2.18 -4.09 11.56
C LEU A 3 -1.27 -3.84 12.78
N ALA A 4 -1.69 -2.93 13.66
CA ALA A 4 -0.95 -2.64 14.89
C ALA A 4 -1.06 -3.79 15.89
N GLU A 5 -2.21 -4.47 15.89
CA GLU A 5 -2.45 -5.71 16.65
C GLU A 5 -1.66 -6.90 16.09
N GLY A 6 -1.42 -6.95 14.78
CA GLY A 6 -0.52 -7.91 14.10
C GLY A 6 0.98 -7.64 14.25
N GLY A 7 1.40 -6.69 15.11
CA GLY A 7 2.81 -6.41 15.42
C GLY A 7 3.51 -5.39 14.51
N LEU A 8 2.82 -4.83 13.52
CA LEU A 8 3.38 -3.80 12.62
C LEU A 8 3.05 -2.39 13.14
N ARG A 9 3.91 -1.88 14.02
CA ARG A 9 3.83 -0.49 14.50
C ARG A 9 4.53 0.46 13.55
N TYR A 10 3.78 0.97 12.57
CA TYR A 10 4.27 1.98 11.64
C TYR A 10 4.25 3.38 12.26
N GLY A 11 5.35 4.13 12.07
CA GLY A 11 5.44 5.54 12.50
C GLY A 11 4.54 6.47 11.68
N PRO A 12 4.34 7.74 12.09
CA PRO A 12 3.35 8.65 11.49
C PRO A 12 3.53 8.88 9.99
N ALA A 13 4.77 8.78 9.49
CA ALA A 13 5.06 8.93 8.08
C ALA A 13 4.44 7.83 7.20
N PHE A 14 4.18 6.65 7.78
CA PHE A 14 3.72 5.45 7.10
C PHE A 14 2.21 5.24 7.24
N GLN A 15 1.49 6.18 7.87
CA GLN A 15 0.03 6.20 7.95
C GLN A 15 -0.59 6.99 6.80
N GLY A 16 -0.14 6.70 5.57
CA GLY A 16 -0.50 7.46 4.37
C GLY A 16 -1.90 7.17 3.80
N VAL A 17 -2.55 6.10 4.26
CA VAL A 17 -3.88 5.70 3.78
C VAL A 17 -4.95 6.68 4.27
N ARG A 18 -5.61 7.38 3.36
CA ARG A 18 -6.67 8.36 3.65
C ARG A 18 -8.07 7.76 3.57
N ALA A 19 -8.26 6.82 2.66
CA ALA A 19 -9.51 6.11 2.48
C ALA A 19 -9.21 4.73 1.91
N ALA A 20 -10.02 3.74 2.28
CA ALA A 20 -10.03 2.43 1.67
C ALA A 20 -11.48 1.97 1.48
N TRP A 21 -11.76 1.31 0.36
CA TRP A 21 -13.08 0.78 0.06
C TRP A 21 -12.98 -0.50 -0.75
N ARG A 22 -14.04 -1.30 -0.74
CA ARG A 22 -14.09 -2.59 -1.42
C ARG A 22 -15.16 -2.59 -2.51
N ARG A 23 -14.87 -3.23 -3.64
CA ARG A 23 -15.81 -3.51 -4.72
C ARG A 23 -15.66 -4.95 -5.16
N GLY A 24 -16.61 -5.81 -4.76
CA GLY A 24 -16.49 -7.26 -4.99
C GLY A 24 -15.25 -7.80 -4.28
N GLU A 25 -14.35 -8.44 -5.03
CA GLU A 25 -13.07 -8.94 -4.52
C GLU A 25 -11.94 -7.92 -4.53
N GLU A 26 -12.17 -6.70 -5.02
CA GLU A 26 -11.13 -5.68 -5.17
C GLU A 26 -11.13 -4.71 -3.99
N THR A 27 -9.94 -4.38 -3.49
CA THR A 27 -9.74 -3.29 -2.53
C THR A 27 -9.15 -2.10 -3.25
N PHE A 28 -9.66 -0.91 -2.97
CA PHE A 28 -9.09 0.34 -3.43
C PHE A 28 -8.67 1.17 -2.22
N ALA A 29 -7.64 1.99 -2.40
CA ALA A 29 -7.24 2.95 -1.39
C ALA A 29 -6.72 4.25 -2.00
N GLU A 30 -6.88 5.35 -1.27
CA GLU A 30 -6.19 6.60 -1.55
C GLU A 30 -5.04 6.77 -0.55
N VAL A 31 -3.83 6.93 -1.07
CA VAL A 31 -2.60 7.03 -0.28
C VAL A 31 -1.91 8.35 -0.60
N VAL A 32 -1.50 9.07 0.44
CA VAL A 32 -0.91 10.41 0.33
C VAL A 32 0.35 10.48 1.18
N LEU A 33 1.42 11.05 0.63
CA LEU A 33 2.62 11.38 1.40
C LEU A 33 2.31 12.46 2.45
N PRO A 34 2.85 12.34 3.67
CA PRO A 34 2.84 13.43 4.64
C PRO A 34 3.49 14.69 4.05
N GLY A 35 2.99 15.89 4.41
CA GLY A 35 3.36 17.14 3.73
C GLY A 35 4.86 17.45 3.67
N SER A 36 5.63 17.16 4.73
CA SER A 36 7.10 17.34 4.74
C SER A 36 7.82 16.38 3.80
N VAL A 37 7.30 15.16 3.64
CA VAL A 37 7.84 14.10 2.77
C VAL A 37 7.40 14.33 1.32
N GLY A 38 6.18 14.83 1.11
CA GLY A 38 5.62 15.10 -0.20
C GLY A 38 6.41 16.12 -1.01
N ALA A 39 7.10 17.05 -0.35
CA ALA A 39 7.98 18.02 -1.02
C ALA A 39 9.16 17.35 -1.75
N GLU A 40 9.58 16.15 -1.31
CA GLU A 40 10.68 15.40 -1.91
C GLU A 40 10.22 14.38 -2.96
N ALA A 41 8.91 14.21 -3.17
CA ALA A 41 8.34 13.21 -4.07
C ALA A 41 8.96 13.24 -5.47
N GLY A 42 9.18 14.43 -6.03
CA GLY A 42 9.76 14.63 -7.35
C GLY A 42 11.18 14.08 -7.54
N ARG A 43 11.87 13.70 -6.46
CA ARG A 43 13.21 13.08 -6.50
C ARG A 43 13.17 11.58 -6.76
N PHE A 44 11.98 10.97 -6.77
CA PHE A 44 11.80 9.53 -6.86
C PHE A 44 10.94 9.14 -8.06
N GLY A 45 11.25 7.97 -8.64
CA GLY A 45 10.32 7.29 -9.55
C GLY A 45 9.01 6.98 -8.82
N VAL A 46 9.11 6.23 -7.72
CA VAL A 46 8.04 6.09 -6.72
C VAL A 46 8.66 6.37 -5.35
N HIS A 47 8.05 7.24 -4.56
CA HIS A 47 8.55 7.55 -3.23
C HIS A 47 8.43 6.31 -2.31
N PRO A 48 9.49 5.87 -1.59
CA PRO A 48 9.46 4.65 -0.78
C PRO A 48 8.35 4.63 0.28
N VAL A 49 8.13 5.75 0.98
CA VAL A 49 7.03 5.89 1.95
C VAL A 49 5.64 5.74 1.29
N LEU A 50 5.48 6.20 0.05
CA LEU A 50 4.21 6.08 -0.67
C LEU A 50 3.97 4.63 -1.09
N LEU A 51 5.02 3.95 -1.55
CA LEU A 51 4.98 2.53 -1.90
C LEU A 51 4.67 1.67 -0.67
N ASP A 52 5.36 1.90 0.45
CA ASP A 52 5.13 1.16 1.70
C ASP A 52 3.69 1.31 2.20
N ALA A 53 3.17 2.54 2.23
CA ALA A 53 1.79 2.79 2.63
C ALA A 53 0.75 2.15 1.67
N ALA A 54 1.09 1.99 0.39
CA ALA A 54 0.25 1.22 -0.53
C ALA A 54 0.25 -0.28 -0.21
N LEU A 55 1.36 -0.84 0.28
CA LEU A 55 1.47 -2.25 0.67
C LEU A 55 0.70 -2.58 1.95
N HIS A 56 0.45 -1.61 2.82
CA HIS A 56 -0.41 -1.82 4.00
C HIS A 56 -1.84 -2.22 3.59
N VAL A 57 -2.30 -1.75 2.44
CA VAL A 57 -3.61 -2.11 1.85
C VAL A 57 -3.63 -3.58 1.41
N VAL A 58 -2.47 -4.13 1.03
CA VAL A 58 -2.31 -5.55 0.73
C VAL A 58 -2.31 -6.36 2.02
N ALA A 59 -1.54 -5.93 3.02
CA ALA A 59 -1.44 -6.57 4.32
C ALA A 59 -2.81 -6.68 5.02
N SER A 60 -3.68 -5.68 4.88
CA SER A 60 -5.03 -5.71 5.46
C SER A 60 -5.99 -6.72 4.80
N ARG A 61 -5.56 -7.45 3.76
CA ARG A 61 -6.33 -8.56 3.15
C ARG A 61 -5.96 -9.94 3.70
N GLY A 62 -4.94 -10.04 4.55
CA GLY A 62 -4.53 -11.30 5.19
C GLY A 62 -5.72 -11.97 5.87
N GLY A 63 -6.06 -13.19 5.41
CA GLY A 63 -7.36 -13.79 5.65
C GLY A 63 -7.61 -14.17 7.11
N GLY A 64 -8.65 -13.57 7.71
CA GLY A 64 -9.47 -14.16 8.78
C GLY A 64 -8.84 -14.51 10.13
N SER A 65 -7.52 -14.53 10.28
CA SER A 65 -6.83 -15.05 11.47
C SER A 65 -5.84 -14.07 12.12
N GLY A 66 -5.79 -12.82 11.68
CA GLY A 66 -4.83 -11.83 12.20
C GLY A 66 -3.41 -12.00 11.65
N GLU A 67 -3.19 -12.85 10.64
CA GLU A 67 -1.91 -12.95 9.94
C GLU A 67 -1.72 -11.80 8.95
N VAL A 68 -0.62 -11.07 9.11
CA VAL A 68 -0.21 -10.03 8.16
C VAL A 68 0.60 -10.66 7.01
N ALA A 69 0.06 -10.59 5.80
CA ALA A 69 0.79 -10.95 4.60
C ALA A 69 1.70 -9.79 4.15
N VAL A 70 2.99 -10.06 4.00
CA VAL A 70 3.96 -9.11 3.43
C VAL A 70 4.43 -9.59 2.05
N PRO A 71 4.63 -8.68 1.08
CA PRO A 71 5.16 -9.06 -0.23
C PRO A 71 6.57 -9.65 -0.12
N PHE A 72 6.76 -10.89 -0.58
CA PHE A 72 8.08 -11.53 -0.64
C PHE A 72 8.78 -11.34 -1.99
N ALA A 73 8.01 -11.37 -3.08
CA ALA A 73 8.53 -11.27 -4.44
C ALA A 73 7.54 -10.53 -5.35
N TRP A 74 8.09 -9.85 -6.36
CA TRP A 74 7.35 -9.02 -7.31
C TRP A 74 7.74 -9.41 -8.73
N SER A 75 6.80 -9.31 -9.66
CA SER A 75 7.03 -9.51 -11.09
C SER A 75 6.12 -8.58 -11.89
N GLY A 76 6.51 -8.27 -13.13
CA GLY A 76 5.71 -7.39 -14.00
C GLY A 76 5.53 -5.97 -13.47
N VAL A 77 6.57 -5.40 -12.83
CA VAL A 77 6.54 -4.04 -12.29
C VAL A 77 6.80 -3.04 -13.41
N GLU A 78 5.86 -2.11 -13.59
CA GLU A 78 5.95 -1.05 -14.58
C GLU A 78 5.72 0.30 -13.92
N LEU A 79 6.44 1.33 -14.38
CA LEU A 79 6.31 2.70 -13.91
C LEU A 79 5.91 3.62 -15.06
N PHE A 80 4.69 4.16 -15.00
CA PHE A 80 4.14 5.04 -16.04
C PHE A 80 4.32 6.54 -15.76
N ALA A 81 4.49 6.92 -14.50
CA ALA A 81 4.65 8.31 -14.07
C ALA A 81 5.49 8.37 -12.79
N SER A 82 6.28 9.44 -12.64
CA SER A 82 7.16 9.65 -11.49
C SER A 82 6.76 10.85 -10.64
N GLY A 83 7.32 10.96 -9.43
CA GLY A 83 7.14 12.13 -8.58
C GLY A 83 5.78 12.25 -7.91
N ALA A 84 4.98 11.19 -7.87
CA ALA A 84 3.67 11.21 -7.25
C ALA A 84 3.77 11.43 -5.73
N SER A 85 2.99 12.37 -5.21
CA SER A 85 2.76 12.58 -3.77
C SER A 85 1.44 11.99 -3.29
N ARG A 86 0.58 11.58 -4.22
CA ARG A 86 -0.70 10.92 -3.98
C ARG A 86 -0.97 9.88 -5.07
N VAL A 87 -1.45 8.70 -4.67
CA VAL A 87 -1.85 7.63 -5.58
C VAL A 87 -3.18 7.02 -5.17
N ARG A 88 -3.85 6.41 -6.15
CA ARG A 88 -4.95 5.48 -5.92
C ARG A 88 -4.44 4.06 -6.17
N VAL A 89 -4.61 3.20 -5.18
CA VAL A 89 -4.17 1.80 -5.20
C VAL A 89 -5.36 0.92 -5.55
N ARG A 90 -5.15 -0.12 -6.35
CA ARG A 90 -6.16 -1.16 -6.64
C ARG A 90 -5.54 -2.52 -6.38
N VAL A 91 -6.01 -3.20 -5.35
CA VAL A 91 -5.57 -4.54 -5.00
C VAL A 91 -6.63 -5.55 -5.42
N SER A 92 -6.24 -6.56 -6.19
CA SER A 92 -7.09 -7.69 -6.56
C SER A 92 -6.39 -9.03 -6.30
N PRO A 93 -7.11 -10.07 -5.89
CA PRO A 93 -6.52 -11.40 -5.76
C PRO A 93 -6.02 -11.91 -7.11
N VAL A 94 -4.96 -12.71 -7.09
CA VAL A 94 -4.57 -13.59 -8.19
C VAL A 94 -4.48 -15.03 -7.67
N ASP A 95 -4.16 -15.96 -8.55
CA ASP A 95 -4.04 -17.38 -8.19
C ASP A 95 -2.94 -17.62 -7.13
N ALA A 96 -2.99 -18.79 -6.49
CA ALA A 96 -1.98 -19.26 -5.52
C ALA A 96 -1.72 -18.29 -4.34
N GLY A 97 -2.72 -17.50 -3.93
CA GLY A 97 -2.61 -16.59 -2.79
C GLY A 97 -1.82 -15.31 -3.09
N GLY A 98 -1.50 -15.04 -4.36
CA GLY A 98 -0.89 -13.79 -4.77
C GLY A 98 -1.89 -12.63 -4.81
N VAL A 99 -1.35 -11.41 -4.95
CA VAL A 99 -2.14 -10.20 -5.22
C VAL A 99 -1.54 -9.42 -6.39
N ARG A 100 -2.40 -8.68 -7.10
CA ARG A 100 -2.01 -7.61 -8.02
C ARG A 100 -2.31 -6.27 -7.35
N VAL A 101 -1.40 -5.32 -7.50
CA VAL A 101 -1.46 -3.95 -6.94
C VAL A 101 -1.34 -2.94 -8.06
#